data_AF-A0A3G5AP14-F1
#
_entry.id   AF-A0A3G5AP14-F1
#
_cell.length_a   1.000
_cell.length_b   1.000
_cell.length_c   1.000
_cell.angle_alpha   90.00
_cell.angle_beta   90.00
_cell.angle_gamma   90.00
#
_symmetry.space_group_name_H-M   'P 1'
#
loop_
_entity.id
_entity.type
_entity.pdbx_description
1 polymer ?
#
loop_
_entity_poly.entity_id
_entity_poly.type
_entity_poly.pdbx_seq_one_letter_code
_entity_poly.pdbx_strand_id
1 'polypeptide(L)' 'NFDVTTPDKFDKAYYSNLQVKKGLLQSDQVLFSTPGDTNPIVVKFNSDEKAFFDAFEASMIKMGNIDVLTGKKGEI' A
#
# COMPACT_ATOMS: atom_id res chain seq x y z
N ASN A 1 11.33 -10.29 6.62
CA ASN A 1 11.41 -8.82 6.49
C ASN A 1 10.85 -8.44 5.12
N PHE A 2 9.76 -7.65 5.07
CA PHE A 2 9.04 -7.29 3.83
C PHE A 2 9.58 -6.04 3.12
N ASP A 3 10.27 -5.17 3.86
CA ASP A 3 10.99 -4.02 3.29
C ASP A 3 12.48 -4.18 3.60
N VAL A 4 13.27 -4.49 2.58
CA VAL A 4 14.71 -4.71 2.74
C VAL A 4 15.51 -3.43 2.93
N THR A 5 14.91 -2.27 2.66
CA THR A 5 15.55 -0.94 2.75
C THR A 5 15.33 -0.34 4.13
N THR A 6 14.11 -0.43 4.65
CA THR A 6 13.73 0.08 5.98
C THR A 6 12.77 -0.89 6.68
N PRO A 7 13.31 -1.95 7.35
CA PRO A 7 12.52 -3.08 7.84
C PRO A 7 11.37 -2.73 8.78
N ASP A 8 11.59 -1.72 9.64
CA ASP A 8 10.70 -1.37 10.74
C ASP A 8 10.07 0.02 10.58
N LYS A 9 10.30 0.69 9.45
CA LYS A 9 9.77 2.04 9.19
C LYS A 9 8.64 1.98 8.17
N PHE A 10 7.54 2.64 8.51
CA PHE A 10 6.43 2.83 7.58
C PHE A 10 6.71 4.04 6.69
N ASP A 11 7.19 3.81 5.48
CA ASP A 11 7.55 4.85 4.53
C ASP A 11 7.43 4.37 3.07
N LYS A 12 7.82 5.21 2.11
CA LYS A 12 7.70 4.85 0.69
C LYS A 12 8.73 3.82 0.18
N ALA A 13 9.68 3.37 1.00
CA ALA A 13 10.75 2.50 0.55
C ALA A 13 10.23 1.17 -0.02
N TYR A 14 9.06 0.70 0.46
CA TYR A 14 8.29 -0.37 -0.17
C TYR A 14 8.14 -0.17 -1.69
N TYR A 15 7.67 0.98 -2.15
CA TYR A 15 7.48 1.27 -3.58
C TYR A 15 8.81 1.42 -4.32
N SER A 16 9.86 1.93 -3.66
CA SER A 16 11.20 1.98 -4.22
C SER A 16 11.74 0.58 -4.52
N ASN A 17 11.46 -0.40 -3.64
CA ASN A 17 11.87 -1.79 -3.80
C ASN A 17 11.20 -2.44 -5.02
N LEU A 18 9.91 -2.15 -5.28
CA LEU A 18 9.20 -2.72 -6.43
C LEU A 18 9.84 -2.32 -7.77
N GLN A 19 10.32 -1.07 -7.87
CA GLN A 19 10.96 -0.55 -9.08
C GLN A 19 12.30 -1.24 -9.39
N VAL A 20 13.01 -1.68 -8.35
CA VAL A 20 14.28 -2.40 -8.49
C VAL A 20 14.12 -3.92 -8.34
N LYS A 21 12.90 -4.44 -8.54
CA LYS A 21 12.56 -5.87 -8.50
C LYS A 21 12.89 -6.57 -7.17
N LYS A 22 12.71 -5.84 -6.06
CA LYS A 22 12.93 -6.31 -4.69
C LYS A 22 11.62 -6.51 -3.90
N GLY A 23 10.47 -6.63 -4.57
CA GLY A 23 9.23 -7.07 -3.92
C GLY A 23 9.38 -8.50 -3.41
N LEU A 24 9.02 -8.76 -2.15
CA LEU A 24 9.19 -10.07 -1.53
C LEU A 24 8.15 -11.08 -2.03
N LEU A 25 6.87 -10.70 -2.03
CA LEU A 25 5.80 -11.54 -2.52
C LEU A 25 5.59 -11.33 -4.02
N GLN A 26 5.09 -12.37 -4.69
CA GLN A 26 4.59 -12.21 -6.06
C GLN A 26 3.51 -11.12 -6.15
N SER A 27 2.62 -11.04 -5.16
CA SER A 27 1.57 -10.00 -5.08
C SER A 27 2.12 -8.59 -4.96
N ASP A 28 3.32 -8.41 -4.41
CA ASP A 28 3.99 -7.11 -4.36
C ASP A 28 4.57 -6.78 -5.74
N GLN A 29 5.34 -7.71 -6.30
CA GLN A 29 6.11 -7.44 -7.51
C GLN A 29 5.22 -7.26 -8.75
N VAL A 30 4.07 -7.94 -8.80
CA VAL A 30 3.11 -7.78 -9.90
C VAL A 30 2.50 -6.37 -10.00
N LEU A 31 2.51 -5.57 -8.92
CA LEU A 31 2.03 -4.19 -8.94
C LEU A 31 2.85 -3.28 -9.86
N PHE A 32 4.12 -3.62 -10.13
CA PHE A 32 5.01 -2.86 -11.01
C PHE A 32 5.47 -3.64 -12.25
N SER A 33 5.54 -4.97 -12.17
CA SER A 33 6.06 -5.80 -13.28
C SER A 33 5.00 -6.18 -14.30
N THR A 34 3.71 -5.97 -14.01
CA THR A 34 2.61 -6.23 -14.94
C THR A 34 2.15 -4.92 -15.58
N PRO A 35 2.12 -4.80 -16.92
CA PRO A 35 1.52 -3.63 -17.56
C PRO A 35 0.07 -3.41 -17.09
N GLY A 36 -0.25 -2.20 -16.63
CA GLY A 36 -1.58 -1.87 -16.14
C GLY A 36 -1.61 -0.60 -15.29
N ASP A 37 -2.76 -0.36 -14.67
CA ASP A 37 -3.05 0.89 -13.95
C ASP A 37 -2.29 1.04 -12.62
N THR A 38 -1.70 -0.04 -12.11
CA THR A 38 -0.92 -0.02 -10.86
C THR A 38 0.47 0.56 -11.03
N ASN A 39 1.08 0.43 -12.22
CA ASN A 39 2.44 0.91 -12.47
C ASN A 39 2.59 2.43 -12.21
N PRO A 40 1.73 3.32 -12.77
CA PRO A 40 1.78 4.74 -12.48
C PRO A 40 1.59 5.07 -10.99
N ILE A 41 0.78 4.27 -10.28
CA ILE A 41 0.53 4.45 -8.84
C ILE A 41 1.81 4.15 -8.05
N VAL A 42 2.49 3.04 -8.35
CA VAL A 42 3.79 2.70 -7.74
C VAL A 42 4.83 3.79 -8.01
N VAL A 43 4.89 4.31 -9.24
CA VAL A 43 5.80 5.42 -9.59
C VAL A 43 5.47 6.67 -8.78
N LYS A 44 4.19 7.03 -8.68
CA LYS A 44 3.74 8.20 -7.91
C LYS A 44 4.14 8.08 -6.44
N PHE A 45 3.82 6.97 -5.80
CA PHE A 45 4.11 6.75 -4.38
C PHE A 45 5.60 6.65 -4.07
N ASN A 46 6.42 6.14 -5.01
CA ASN A 46 7.87 6.21 -4.86
C ASN A 46 8.42 7.65 -5.02
N SER A 47 7.82 8.46 -5.90
CA SER A 47 8.28 9.83 -6.12
C SER A 47 7.83 10.81 -5.02
N ASP A 48 6.65 10.59 -4.45
CA ASP A 48 5.99 11.49 -3.51
C ASP A 48 5.44 10.68 -2.32
N GLU A 49 6.15 10.77 -1.19
CA GLU A 49 5.78 10.08 0.05
C GLU A 49 4.49 10.63 0.66
N LYS A 50 4.23 11.95 0.50
CA LYS A 50 2.99 12.54 1.00
C LYS A 50 1.80 11.99 0.24
N ALA A 51 1.91 11.86 -1.09
CA ALA A 51 0.86 11.25 -1.89
C ALA A 51 0.59 9.80 -1.51
N PHE A 52 1.61 9.04 -1.11
CA PHE A 52 1.43 7.70 -0.54
C PHE A 52 0.63 7.75 0.76
N PHE A 53 1.05 8.56 1.74
CA PHE A 53 0.36 8.64 3.02
C PHE A 53 -1.08 9.16 2.91
N ASP A 54 -1.32 10.19 2.10
CA ASP A 54 -2.67 10.70 1.84
C ASP A 54 -3.58 9.60 1.28
N ALA A 55 -3.07 8.80 0.33
CA ALA A 55 -3.84 7.69 -0.25
C ALA A 55 -3.99 6.50 0.71
N PHE A 56 -2.98 6.24 1.54
CA PHE A 56 -3.00 5.18 2.54
C PHE A 56 -4.06 5.48 3.61
N GLU A 57 -4.09 6.70 4.15
CA GLU A 57 -5.10 7.15 5.11
C GLU A 57 -6.51 6.96 4.55
N ALA A 58 -6.77 7.49 3.35
CA ALA A 58 -8.08 7.38 2.71
C ALA A 58 -8.48 5.92 2.47
N SER A 59 -7.53 5.07 2.08
CA SER A 59 -7.77 3.64 1.85
C SER A 59 -8.07 2.88 3.13
N MET A 60 -7.37 3.19 4.23
CA MET A 60 -7.61 2.59 5.54
C MET A 60 -8.96 2.98 6.12
N ILE A 61 -9.38 4.25 5.97
CA ILE A 61 -10.73 4.70 6.35
C ILE A 61 -11.77 3.94 5.52
N LYS A 62 -11.58 3.85 4.21
CA LYS A 62 -12.50 3.13 3.32
C LYS A 62 -12.61 1.66 3.70
N MET A 63 -11.48 1.01 4.01
CA MET A 63 -11.43 -0.38 4.44
C MET A 63 -12.14 -0.60 5.79
N GLY A 64 -11.92 0.31 6.76
CA GLY A 64 -12.57 0.25 8.07
C GLY A 64 -14.09 0.41 8.04
N ASN A 65 -14.64 0.92 6.93
CA ASN A 65 -16.08 1.10 6.74
C ASN A 65 -16.76 -0.09 6.04
N ILE A 66 -16.03 -1.16 5.71
CA ILE A 66 -16.61 -2.34 5.05
C ILE A 66 -17.48 -3.12 6.04
N ASP A 67 -18.75 -3.33 5.69
CA ASP A 67 -19.71 -4.22 6.36
C ASP A 67 -19.79 -4.08 7.89
N VAL A 68 -19.66 -2.85 8.39
CA VAL A 68 -19.70 -2.56 9.83
C VAL A 68 -21.10 -2.77 10.42
N LEU A 69 -21.14 -3.45 11.57
CA LEU A 69 -22.34 -3.53 12.40
C LEU A 69 -22.50 -2.22 13.19
N THR A 70 -23.64 -1.56 13.02
CA THR A 70 -23.92 -0.26 13.64
C THR A 70 -25.26 -0.26 14.38
N GLY A 71 -25.43 0.70 15.30
CA GLY A 71 -26.65 0.84 16.09
C GLY A 71 -26.80 -0.28 17.11
N LYS A 72 -27.91 -1.05 17.01
CA LYS A 72 -28.20 -2.19 17.90
C LYS A 72 -27.75 -3.54 17.35
N LYS A 73 -27.04 -3.56 16.20
CA LYS A 73 -26.50 -4.79 15.62
C LYS A 73 -25.13 -5.06 16.25
N GLY A 74 -24.91 -6.28 16.74
CA GLY A 74 -23.66 -6.68 17.40
C GLY A 74 -23.71 -6.60 18.93
N GLU A 75 -22.54 -6.75 19.55
CA GLU A 75 -22.31 -6.77 21.00
C GLU A 75 -21.03 -5.93 21.31
N ILE A 76 -20.88 -5.44 22.55
CA ILE A 76 -19.67 -4.74 23.04
C ILE A 76 -18.90 -5.67 23.98
#